data_AF-A0A923ALI1-F1
#
_entry.id   AF-A0A923ALI1-F1
#
_cell.length_a   1.000
_cell.length_b   1.000
_cell.length_c   1.000
_cell.angle_alpha   90.00
_cell.angle_beta   90.00
_cell.angle_gamma   90.00
#
_symmetry.space_group_name_H-M   'P 1'
#
loop_
_entity.id
_entity.type
_entity.pdbx_description
1 polymer ?
#
loop_
_entity_poly.entity_id
_entity_poly.type
_entity_poly.pdbx_seq_one_letter_code
_entity_poly.pdbx_strand_id
1 'polypeptide(L)'
;MTRIHLTRRRTARIGLVLAVVTTAVWASPASANSPDPIFGGSLFDRDQPLIYSWQTGKVPPTWMQNGINAGAENSRKLTLATNAQGTRIPTFTYGSGGTSKISMEQTPCNPSNLLAIACMTRSAPNSFTVKLNKHDMQLQGFTLKWCSGYAFETPPASEPASGCYDVANITLDELGHVAILDHHDNSVAGSTYTDAVVQAFARTKDLVGWNADVYGRCDVASLRAQYGMTTSSKLYSTCLTPRVAPSLAFSASPALTPQFGNVTFSATLTTGNWPSDYGDRISLKPAHARTVILQRAPIGSTSFTNYLTMSPGTTAGTYTATVAIGGTYQWRANFPQPTNEGFLAARASVAQTVTCQNC
;
A
#
# COMPACT_ATOMS: atom_id res chain seq x y z
N MET A 1 -45.83 -76.84 31.84
CA MET A 1 -44.36 -76.95 31.64
C MET A 1 -44.07 -76.96 30.14
N THR A 2 -43.77 -75.80 29.55
CA THR A 2 -43.21 -75.74 28.19
C THR A 2 -42.39 -74.45 28.07
N ARG A 3 -41.08 -74.60 27.82
CA ARG A 3 -40.08 -73.53 27.72
C ARG A 3 -40.30 -72.73 26.43
N ILE A 4 -40.27 -71.38 26.51
CA ILE A 4 -40.20 -70.50 25.35
C ILE A 4 -38.82 -69.82 25.34
N HIS A 5 -38.15 -69.96 24.20
CA HIS A 5 -36.80 -69.47 23.90
C HIS A 5 -36.73 -67.94 23.81
N LEU A 6 -35.73 -67.35 24.47
CA LEU A 6 -35.30 -65.97 24.29
C LEU A 6 -34.50 -65.82 22.98
N THR A 7 -35.10 -65.23 21.95
CA THR A 7 -34.38 -64.74 20.77
C THR A 7 -33.88 -63.32 21.01
N ARG A 8 -32.56 -63.18 21.23
CA ARG A 8 -31.82 -61.91 21.24
C ARG A 8 -31.86 -61.27 19.84
N ARG A 9 -32.66 -60.22 19.64
CA ARG A 9 -32.56 -59.34 18.46
C ARG A 9 -31.30 -58.47 18.59
N ARG A 10 -30.30 -58.74 17.75
CA ARG A 10 -29.17 -57.82 17.51
C ARG A 10 -29.66 -56.68 16.61
N THR A 11 -29.86 -55.49 17.18
CA THR A 11 -30.02 -54.26 16.40
C THR A 11 -28.65 -53.81 15.89
N ALA A 12 -28.39 -54.00 14.59
CA ALA A 12 -27.26 -53.37 13.91
C ALA A 12 -27.56 -51.87 13.75
N ARG A 13 -26.75 -51.01 14.41
CA ARG A 13 -26.75 -49.57 14.16
C ARG A 13 -25.87 -49.31 12.93
N ILE A 14 -26.50 -49.01 11.80
CA ILE A 14 -25.83 -48.47 10.62
C ILE A 14 -25.58 -46.99 10.91
N GLY A 15 -24.32 -46.64 11.22
CA GLY A 15 -23.87 -45.26 11.29
C GLY A 15 -23.58 -44.74 9.89
N LEU A 16 -24.47 -43.90 9.36
CA LEU A 16 -24.25 -43.16 8.12
C LEU A 16 -23.27 -42.02 8.39
N VAL A 17 -22.02 -42.17 7.98
CA VAL A 17 -21.03 -41.08 7.98
C VAL A 17 -21.29 -40.22 6.75
N LEU A 18 -21.94 -39.06 6.93
CA LEU A 18 -22.06 -38.04 5.90
C LEU A 18 -20.68 -37.39 5.69
N ALA A 19 -19.99 -37.75 4.62
CA ALA A 19 -18.80 -37.04 4.17
C ALA A 19 -19.25 -35.70 3.55
N VAL A 20 -19.18 -34.61 4.33
CA VAL A 20 -19.31 -33.25 3.81
C VAL A 20 -18.03 -32.96 3.02
N VAL A 21 -18.08 -33.15 1.71
CA VAL A 21 -17.06 -32.67 0.78
C VAL A 21 -17.21 -31.15 0.73
N THR A 22 -16.48 -30.44 1.58
CA THR A 22 -16.25 -29.00 1.41
C THR A 22 -15.38 -28.83 0.17
N THR A 23 -16.01 -28.61 -0.99
CA THR A 23 -15.33 -28.03 -2.14
C THR A 23 -14.83 -26.66 -1.72
N ALA A 24 -13.55 -26.57 -1.36
CA ALA A 24 -12.85 -25.31 -1.26
C ALA A 24 -12.92 -24.67 -2.66
N VAL A 25 -13.85 -23.73 -2.83
CA VAL A 25 -13.87 -22.86 -3.99
C VAL A 25 -12.61 -22.02 -3.87
N TRP A 26 -11.55 -22.46 -4.54
CA TRP A 26 -10.38 -21.64 -4.78
C TRP A 26 -10.86 -20.51 -5.67
N ALA A 27 -11.26 -19.39 -5.06
CA ALA A 27 -11.42 -18.16 -5.79
C ALA A 27 -10.08 -17.92 -6.50
N SER A 28 -10.09 -17.97 -7.84
CA SER A 28 -8.95 -17.51 -8.62
C SER A 28 -8.55 -16.15 -8.06
N PRO A 29 -7.27 -15.95 -7.67
CA PRO A 29 -6.86 -14.67 -7.15
C PRO A 29 -7.24 -13.63 -8.21
N ALA A 30 -8.16 -12.72 -7.86
CA ALA A 30 -8.41 -11.55 -8.69
C ALA A 30 -7.03 -10.96 -9.01
N SER A 31 -6.76 -10.71 -10.29
CA SER A 31 -5.50 -10.11 -10.72
C SER A 31 -5.24 -8.91 -9.82
N ALA A 32 -4.22 -9.01 -8.97
CA ALA A 32 -3.92 -7.92 -8.06
C ALA A 32 -3.55 -6.72 -8.92
N ASN A 33 -4.21 -5.58 -8.67
CA ASN A 33 -3.85 -4.34 -9.34
C ASN A 33 -2.35 -4.09 -9.14
N SER A 34 -1.68 -3.64 -10.18
CA SER A 34 -0.24 -3.33 -10.17
C SER A 34 -0.01 -1.89 -9.72
N PRO A 35 1.21 -1.56 -9.24
CA PRO A 35 1.56 -0.18 -8.96
C PRO A 35 1.32 0.72 -10.19
N ASP A 36 1.03 1.98 -9.95
CA ASP A 36 0.79 2.94 -11.03
C ASP A 36 2.05 3.09 -11.90
N PRO A 37 1.90 3.25 -13.22
CA PRO A 37 3.03 3.53 -14.07
C PRO A 37 3.69 4.87 -13.69
N ILE A 38 4.87 5.14 -14.25
CA ILE A 38 5.62 6.37 -13.99
C ILE A 38 5.89 7.12 -15.29
N PHE A 39 5.81 8.45 -15.27
CA PHE A 39 6.03 9.31 -16.44
C PHE A 39 7.47 9.35 -16.95
N GLY A 40 8.43 8.78 -16.21
CA GLY A 40 9.86 8.87 -16.50
C GLY A 40 10.45 10.27 -16.22
N GLY A 41 11.77 10.40 -16.45
CA GLY A 41 12.54 11.62 -16.18
C GLY A 41 13.09 11.74 -14.75
N SER A 42 13.82 12.83 -14.48
CA SER A 42 14.49 13.08 -13.19
C SER A 42 13.50 13.18 -12.04
N LEU A 43 13.81 12.75 -10.82
CA LEU A 43 12.96 12.93 -9.63
C LEU A 43 13.18 14.29 -8.96
N PHE A 44 12.17 14.76 -8.22
CA PHE A 44 12.40 15.73 -7.15
C PHE A 44 13.16 15.06 -5.99
N ASP A 45 13.79 15.86 -5.13
CA ASP A 45 14.43 15.33 -3.94
C ASP A 45 13.41 14.76 -2.95
N ARG A 46 13.89 13.85 -2.09
CA ARG A 46 13.08 13.29 -1.01
C ARG A 46 12.71 14.36 -0.01
N ASP A 47 11.42 14.40 0.35
CA ASP A 47 10.84 15.43 1.23
C ASP A 47 11.06 16.86 0.75
N GLN A 48 11.36 17.06 -0.55
CA GLN A 48 11.64 18.38 -1.08
C GLN A 48 10.43 19.30 -0.89
N PRO A 49 10.58 20.47 -0.25
CA PRO A 49 9.51 21.46 -0.20
C PRO A 49 9.39 22.12 -1.57
N LEU A 50 8.23 21.95 -2.20
CA LEU A 50 7.86 22.61 -3.44
C LEU A 50 6.80 23.67 -3.15
N ILE A 51 7.25 24.93 -3.18
CA ILE A 51 6.39 26.08 -2.94
C ILE A 51 5.79 26.53 -4.27
N TYR A 52 4.47 26.57 -4.35
CA TYR A 52 3.75 27.12 -5.50
C TYR A 52 3.09 28.45 -5.19
N SER A 53 2.98 29.29 -6.21
CA SER A 53 2.21 30.54 -6.18
C SER A 53 1.15 30.53 -7.28
N TRP A 54 0.20 31.46 -7.19
CA TRP A 54 -0.75 31.67 -8.27
C TRP A 54 -0.05 32.31 -9.48
N GLN A 55 -0.37 31.84 -10.67
CA GLN A 55 0.10 32.49 -11.89
C GLN A 55 -0.55 33.87 -12.04
N THR A 56 0.27 34.92 -12.21
CA THR A 56 -0.21 36.29 -12.46
C THR A 56 -1.15 36.33 -13.66
N GLY A 57 -2.31 36.99 -13.50
CA GLY A 57 -3.34 37.09 -14.54
C GLY A 57 -4.20 35.84 -14.73
N LYS A 58 -3.90 34.74 -14.02
CA LYS A 58 -4.65 33.47 -14.07
C LYS A 58 -4.91 32.93 -12.66
N VAL A 59 -5.13 33.84 -11.71
CA VAL A 59 -5.36 33.51 -10.31
C VAL A 59 -6.71 32.79 -10.20
N PRO A 60 -6.77 31.56 -9.63
CA PRO A 60 -8.03 30.89 -9.39
C PRO A 60 -8.94 31.71 -8.46
N PRO A 61 -10.27 31.65 -8.59
CA PRO A 61 -11.18 32.27 -7.62
C PRO A 61 -11.01 31.60 -6.23
N THR A 62 -11.35 32.32 -5.16
CA THR A 62 -11.10 31.88 -3.76
C THR A 62 -11.63 30.48 -3.46
N TRP A 63 -12.81 30.11 -3.99
CA TRP A 63 -13.37 28.78 -3.81
C TRP A 63 -12.51 27.67 -4.44
N MET A 64 -11.87 27.94 -5.56
CA MET A 64 -10.96 26.99 -6.23
C MET A 64 -9.62 26.96 -5.51
N GLN A 65 -9.13 28.10 -5.01
CA GLN A 65 -7.91 28.15 -4.20
C GLN A 65 -8.01 27.24 -2.96
N ASN A 66 -9.17 27.25 -2.28
CA ASN A 66 -9.42 26.37 -1.14
C ASN A 66 -9.32 24.89 -1.52
N GLY A 67 -9.92 24.49 -2.66
CA GLY A 67 -9.82 23.13 -3.17
C GLY A 67 -8.39 22.74 -3.57
N ILE A 68 -7.66 23.63 -4.26
CA ILE A 68 -6.25 23.40 -4.64
C ILE A 68 -5.37 23.22 -3.40
N ASN A 69 -5.53 24.09 -2.39
CA ASN A 69 -4.78 24.00 -1.14
C ASN A 69 -5.12 22.69 -0.39
N ALA A 70 -6.40 22.27 -0.42
CA ALA A 70 -6.80 21.00 0.15
C ALA A 70 -6.18 19.81 -0.61
N GLY A 71 -6.13 19.82 -1.94
CA GLY A 71 -5.44 18.81 -2.75
C GLY A 71 -3.95 18.73 -2.45
N ALA A 72 -3.29 19.89 -2.29
CA ALA A 72 -1.90 19.96 -1.88
C ALA A 72 -1.67 19.39 -0.47
N GLU A 73 -2.53 19.70 0.49
CA GLU A 73 -2.45 19.11 1.84
C GLU A 73 -2.73 17.61 1.81
N ASN A 74 -3.70 17.19 1.01
CA ASN A 74 -4.06 15.79 0.79
C ASN A 74 -2.93 14.98 0.16
N SER A 75 -2.07 15.59 -0.65
CA SER A 75 -0.89 14.91 -1.19
C SER A 75 0.07 14.42 -0.08
N ARG A 76 0.03 15.05 1.10
CA ARG A 76 0.79 14.61 2.28
C ARG A 76 0.15 13.42 2.99
N LYS A 77 -1.14 13.19 2.76
CA LYS A 77 -1.94 12.13 3.37
C LYS A 77 -1.99 10.92 2.42
N LEU A 78 -1.60 9.75 2.93
CA LEU A 78 -1.59 8.50 2.16
C LEU A 78 -2.62 7.53 2.76
N THR A 79 -3.43 6.87 1.92
CA THR A 79 -4.64 6.08 2.30
C THR A 79 -4.38 4.85 3.17
N LEU A 80 -3.13 4.51 3.46
CA LEU A 80 -2.88 3.49 4.47
C LEU A 80 -3.24 4.12 5.82
N ALA A 81 -4.46 3.89 6.30
CA ALA A 81 -5.10 4.46 7.50
C ALA A 81 -4.31 4.27 8.82
N THR A 82 -3.13 3.64 8.77
CA THR A 82 -2.15 3.50 9.86
C THR A 82 -0.79 4.15 9.57
N ASN A 83 -0.63 4.83 8.42
CA ASN A 83 0.63 5.30 7.84
C ASN A 83 0.50 6.65 7.09
N ALA A 84 -0.16 7.63 7.70
CA ALA A 84 -0.37 8.98 7.15
C ALA A 84 0.90 9.73 6.69
N GLN A 85 2.11 9.21 6.91
CA GLN A 85 3.40 9.85 6.58
C GLN A 85 4.48 8.81 6.24
N GLY A 86 4.16 7.84 5.37
CA GLY A 86 5.03 6.68 5.12
C GLY A 86 6.02 6.81 3.96
N THR A 87 5.88 7.84 3.12
CA THR A 87 6.62 7.97 1.85
C THR A 87 7.32 9.32 1.79
N ARG A 88 8.53 9.36 1.24
CA ARG A 88 9.41 10.55 1.20
C ARG A 88 9.18 11.43 -0.04
N ILE A 89 7.93 11.56 -0.49
CA ILE A 89 7.59 12.37 -1.69
C ILE A 89 7.85 13.86 -1.44
N PRO A 90 8.00 14.69 -2.48
CA PRO A 90 7.98 16.15 -2.31
C PRO A 90 6.70 16.60 -1.63
N THR A 91 6.79 17.72 -0.91
CA THR A 91 5.63 18.35 -0.27
C THR A 91 5.23 19.60 -1.04
N PHE A 92 3.94 19.85 -1.15
CA PHE A 92 3.41 20.97 -1.92
C PHE A 92 2.77 21.99 -0.99
N THR A 93 3.19 23.25 -1.06
CA THR A 93 2.66 24.33 -0.22
C THR A 93 2.46 25.60 -1.01
N TYR A 94 1.35 26.29 -0.75
CA TYR A 94 1.18 27.63 -1.27
C TYR A 94 2.12 28.62 -0.57
N GLY A 95 2.73 29.51 -1.35
CA GLY A 95 3.45 30.69 -0.89
C GLY A 95 3.61 31.69 -2.03
N SER A 96 3.36 32.98 -1.77
CA SER A 96 3.31 34.02 -2.81
C SER A 96 4.61 34.17 -3.62
N GLY A 97 5.75 33.76 -3.07
CA GLY A 97 7.05 33.71 -3.74
C GLY A 97 7.43 32.35 -4.36
N GLY A 98 6.51 31.39 -4.44
CA GLY A 98 6.79 30.05 -4.95
C GLY A 98 7.25 30.04 -6.41
N THR A 99 8.30 29.26 -6.70
CA THR A 99 8.84 29.08 -8.06
C THR A 99 7.91 28.27 -8.95
N SER A 100 7.15 27.34 -8.37
CA SER A 100 6.15 26.55 -9.07
C SER A 100 4.84 27.34 -9.20
N LYS A 101 4.02 27.00 -10.19
CA LYS A 101 2.81 27.77 -10.52
C LYS A 101 1.57 26.90 -10.55
N ILE A 102 0.48 27.38 -9.97
CA ILE A 102 -0.85 26.82 -10.19
C ILE A 102 -1.75 27.92 -10.73
N SER A 103 -2.58 27.58 -11.72
CA SER A 103 -3.37 28.56 -12.46
C SER A 103 -4.73 28.02 -12.88
N MET A 104 -5.68 28.94 -13.10
CA MET A 104 -6.94 28.66 -13.77
C MET A 104 -6.89 29.17 -15.21
N GLU A 105 -7.02 28.26 -16.17
CA GLU A 105 -6.87 28.55 -17.58
C GLU A 105 -8.21 28.97 -18.23
N GLN A 106 -8.13 29.97 -19.11
CA GLN A 106 -9.27 30.48 -19.87
C GLN A 106 -9.51 29.72 -21.18
N THR A 107 -8.50 28.96 -21.62
CA THR A 107 -8.49 28.07 -22.77
C THR A 107 -8.08 26.68 -22.31
N PRO A 108 -8.43 25.60 -23.03
CA PRO A 108 -8.04 24.25 -22.64
C PRO A 108 -6.53 24.13 -22.38
N CYS A 109 -6.15 23.55 -21.24
CA CYS A 109 -4.75 23.41 -20.85
C CYS A 109 -3.94 22.52 -21.79
N ASN A 110 -4.60 21.60 -22.50
CA ASN A 110 -4.03 20.78 -23.57
C ASN A 110 -4.84 20.94 -24.86
N PRO A 111 -4.40 21.80 -25.80
CA PRO A 111 -5.09 22.01 -27.07
C PRO A 111 -5.18 20.75 -27.95
N SER A 112 -4.28 19.78 -27.75
CA SER A 112 -4.26 18.51 -28.50
C SER A 112 -5.16 17.44 -27.88
N ASN A 113 -5.60 17.63 -26.64
CA ASN A 113 -6.54 16.77 -25.95
C ASN A 113 -7.60 17.62 -25.24
N LEU A 114 -8.68 17.92 -25.96
CA LEU A 114 -9.78 18.74 -25.48
C LEU A 114 -10.65 18.04 -24.43
N LEU A 115 -10.30 16.82 -23.98
CA LEU A 115 -10.94 16.13 -22.86
C LEU A 115 -10.26 16.44 -21.51
N ALA A 116 -9.01 16.93 -21.53
CA ALA A 116 -8.26 17.18 -20.31
C ALA A 116 -8.88 18.32 -19.49
N ILE A 117 -9.29 18.05 -18.25
CA ILE A 117 -9.87 19.04 -17.32
C ILE A 117 -8.79 19.81 -16.54
N ALA A 118 -7.62 19.20 -16.41
CA ALA A 118 -6.41 19.77 -15.85
C ALA A 118 -5.19 19.15 -16.54
N CYS A 119 -4.04 19.80 -16.34
CA CYS A 119 -2.77 19.38 -16.91
C CYS A 119 -1.63 19.82 -16.00
N MET A 120 -0.51 19.09 -16.02
CA MET A 120 0.72 19.49 -15.37
C MET A 120 1.92 19.57 -16.33
N THR A 121 2.92 20.35 -15.94
CA THR A 121 4.29 20.23 -16.44
C THR A 121 5.27 20.18 -15.28
N ARG A 122 6.42 19.58 -15.54
CA ARG A 122 7.39 19.24 -14.50
C ARG A 122 8.82 19.47 -15.01
N SER A 123 9.63 20.12 -14.17
CA SER A 123 11.05 20.37 -14.44
C SER A 123 11.85 20.11 -13.16
N ALA A 124 11.83 18.84 -12.72
CA ALA A 124 12.53 18.41 -11.53
C ALA A 124 14.06 18.59 -11.67
N PRO A 125 14.76 19.05 -10.62
CA PRO A 125 14.25 19.28 -9.26
C PRO A 125 13.71 20.70 -9.01
N ASN A 126 13.57 21.53 -10.05
CA ASN A 126 13.46 22.99 -9.88
C ASN A 126 12.03 23.51 -9.69
N SER A 127 11.08 23.05 -10.50
CA SER A 127 9.71 23.60 -10.50
C SER A 127 8.69 22.70 -11.20
N PHE A 128 7.43 23.05 -11.04
CA PHE A 128 6.31 22.48 -11.78
C PHE A 128 5.27 23.55 -12.13
N THR A 129 4.35 23.22 -13.03
CA THR A 129 3.12 23.99 -13.27
C THR A 129 1.91 23.06 -13.23
N VAL A 130 0.83 23.47 -12.57
CA VAL A 130 -0.50 22.83 -12.70
C VAL A 130 -1.48 23.85 -13.27
N LYS A 131 -2.29 23.40 -14.22
CA LYS A 131 -3.28 24.20 -14.93
C LYS A 131 -4.63 23.52 -14.80
N LEU A 132 -5.59 24.18 -14.16
CA LEU A 132 -6.98 23.73 -14.10
C LEU A 132 -7.80 24.55 -15.10
N ASN A 133 -8.65 23.90 -15.90
CA ASN A 133 -9.55 24.64 -16.78
C ASN A 133 -10.64 25.37 -15.97
N LYS A 134 -11.08 26.54 -16.45
CA LYS A 134 -12.14 27.32 -15.79
C LYS A 134 -13.46 26.54 -15.68
N HIS A 135 -14.23 26.89 -14.65
CA HIS A 135 -15.63 26.50 -14.55
C HIS A 135 -16.41 26.95 -15.80
N ASP A 136 -17.35 26.12 -16.26
CA ASP A 136 -18.12 26.34 -17.49
C ASP A 136 -17.31 26.33 -18.80
N MET A 137 -16.08 25.81 -18.79
CA MET A 137 -15.35 25.61 -20.04
C MET A 137 -16.03 24.52 -20.88
N GLN A 138 -16.31 24.81 -22.15
CA GLN A 138 -16.69 23.80 -23.12
C GLN A 138 -15.46 22.97 -23.50
N LEU A 139 -15.52 21.69 -23.19
CA LEU A 139 -14.52 20.68 -23.53
C LEU A 139 -15.15 19.69 -24.53
N GLN A 140 -14.35 18.79 -25.08
CA GLN A 140 -14.85 17.85 -26.09
C GLN A 140 -15.91 16.92 -25.47
N GLY A 141 -17.18 17.15 -25.81
CA GLY A 141 -18.29 16.30 -25.36
C GLY A 141 -18.89 16.63 -24.00
N PHE A 142 -18.42 17.66 -23.28
CA PHE A 142 -19.03 18.11 -22.02
C PHE A 142 -18.67 19.54 -21.62
N THR A 143 -19.44 20.11 -20.70
CA THR A 143 -19.12 21.37 -20.02
C THR A 143 -18.49 21.06 -18.66
N LEU A 144 -17.28 21.58 -18.41
CA LEU A 144 -16.59 21.35 -17.15
C LEU A 144 -17.32 22.05 -16.00
N LYS A 145 -17.73 21.27 -15.02
CA LYS A 145 -18.34 21.74 -13.78
C LYS A 145 -17.49 21.37 -12.58
N TRP A 146 -17.12 22.35 -11.77
CA TRP A 146 -16.44 22.15 -10.48
C TRP A 146 -17.45 22.15 -9.36
N CYS A 147 -17.42 21.15 -8.46
CA CYS A 147 -18.41 21.02 -7.39
C CYS A 147 -18.44 22.26 -6.47
N SER A 148 -17.27 22.80 -6.14
CA SER A 148 -17.13 24.03 -5.35
C SER A 148 -17.62 25.29 -6.06
N GLY A 149 -17.79 25.25 -7.39
CA GLY A 149 -18.28 26.37 -8.18
C GLY A 149 -19.79 26.61 -8.05
N TYR A 150 -20.56 25.55 -7.79
CA TYR A 150 -22.03 25.62 -7.71
C TYR A 150 -22.58 26.54 -6.62
N ALA A 151 -21.87 26.66 -5.49
CA ALA A 151 -22.21 27.60 -4.42
C ALA A 151 -22.12 29.08 -4.85
N PHE A 152 -21.51 29.35 -6.01
CA PHE A 152 -21.29 30.69 -6.56
C PHE A 152 -22.03 30.91 -7.89
N GLU A 153 -22.82 29.94 -8.35
CA GLU A 153 -23.76 30.14 -9.46
C GLU A 153 -24.91 31.07 -9.02
N THR A 154 -25.64 31.65 -9.96
CA THR A 154 -26.79 32.53 -9.67
C THR A 154 -28.04 32.02 -10.41
N PRO A 155 -29.07 31.51 -9.71
CA PRO A 155 -29.09 31.26 -8.26
C PRO A 155 -28.10 30.16 -7.85
N PRO A 156 -27.57 30.16 -6.61
CA PRO A 156 -26.71 29.07 -6.14
C PRO A 156 -27.46 27.74 -6.20
N ALA A 157 -26.86 26.71 -6.77
CA ALA A 157 -27.48 25.39 -6.76
C ALA A 157 -27.48 24.83 -5.33
N SER A 158 -28.60 24.26 -4.90
CA SER A 158 -28.78 23.73 -3.53
C SER A 158 -27.96 22.46 -3.27
N GLU A 159 -27.57 21.75 -4.32
CA GLU A 159 -26.65 20.62 -4.29
C GLU A 159 -25.73 20.73 -5.52
N PRO A 160 -24.44 20.34 -5.42
CA PRO A 160 -23.63 20.17 -6.61
C PRO A 160 -24.33 19.14 -7.50
N ALA A 161 -24.64 19.52 -8.74
CA ALA A 161 -25.28 18.60 -9.66
C ALA A 161 -24.39 17.36 -9.85
N SER A 162 -25.03 16.19 -10.00
CA SER A 162 -24.32 15.02 -10.48
C SER A 162 -23.54 15.36 -11.75
N GLY A 163 -22.31 14.89 -11.88
CA GLY A 163 -21.44 15.26 -13.01
C GLY A 163 -20.42 16.38 -12.75
N CYS A 164 -20.24 16.85 -11.50
CA CYS A 164 -19.20 17.83 -11.15
C CYS A 164 -17.89 17.20 -10.69
N TYR A 165 -16.75 17.87 -10.88
CA TYR A 165 -15.43 17.41 -10.42
C TYR A 165 -15.03 18.11 -9.11
N ASP A 166 -14.37 17.35 -8.22
CA ASP A 166 -13.83 17.89 -6.97
C ASP A 166 -12.45 18.51 -7.21
N VAL A 167 -12.30 19.81 -6.92
CA VAL A 167 -11.05 20.55 -7.18
C VAL A 167 -9.89 19.95 -6.39
N ALA A 168 -10.11 19.48 -5.15
CA ALA A 168 -9.04 18.93 -4.33
C ALA A 168 -8.56 17.57 -4.86
N ASN A 169 -9.48 16.71 -5.29
CA ASN A 169 -9.15 15.43 -5.91
C ASN A 169 -8.40 15.61 -7.24
N ILE A 170 -8.87 16.48 -8.14
CA ILE A 170 -8.16 16.73 -9.40
C ILE A 170 -6.80 17.40 -9.16
N THR A 171 -6.70 18.30 -8.18
CA THR A 171 -5.38 18.84 -7.81
C THR A 171 -4.46 17.74 -7.28
N LEU A 172 -4.98 16.80 -6.49
CA LEU A 172 -4.20 15.68 -5.97
C LEU A 172 -3.69 14.75 -7.09
N ASP A 173 -4.52 14.50 -8.11
CA ASP A 173 -4.15 13.76 -9.32
C ASP A 173 -2.95 14.44 -10.02
N GLU A 174 -3.10 15.73 -10.35
CA GLU A 174 -2.04 16.50 -11.01
C GLU A 174 -0.76 16.61 -10.17
N LEU A 175 -0.86 16.64 -8.84
CA LEU A 175 0.30 16.60 -7.97
C LEU A 175 0.95 15.22 -7.89
N GLY A 176 0.20 14.14 -8.11
CA GLY A 176 0.72 12.79 -8.25
C GLY A 176 1.56 12.67 -9.51
N HIS A 177 1.07 13.25 -10.60
CA HIS A 177 1.81 13.46 -11.83
C HIS A 177 3.11 14.25 -11.63
N VAL A 178 3.05 15.40 -10.93
CA VAL A 178 4.25 16.16 -10.56
C VAL A 178 5.22 15.30 -9.74
N ALA A 179 4.69 14.44 -8.87
CA ALA A 179 5.46 13.52 -8.07
C ALA A 179 6.04 12.33 -8.85
N ILE A 180 5.67 12.08 -10.13
CA ILE A 180 6.17 11.09 -11.12
C ILE A 180 5.13 10.06 -11.59
N LEU A 181 3.96 9.99 -10.96
CA LEU A 181 2.95 8.98 -11.31
C LEU A 181 2.38 9.24 -12.70
N ASP A 182 2.17 8.19 -13.48
CA ASP A 182 1.34 8.21 -14.68
C ASP A 182 -0.05 7.65 -14.31
N HIS A 183 -1.01 7.78 -15.23
CA HIS A 183 -2.36 7.32 -15.04
C HIS A 183 -2.43 5.83 -14.68
N HIS A 184 -3.12 5.52 -13.59
CA HIS A 184 -3.55 4.16 -13.29
C HIS A 184 -4.52 3.65 -14.36
N ASP A 185 -4.34 2.40 -14.79
CA ASP A 185 -5.27 1.75 -15.72
C ASP A 185 -6.59 1.46 -14.99
N ASN A 186 -7.63 2.17 -15.41
CA ASN A 186 -8.98 2.04 -14.87
C ASN A 186 -9.99 1.59 -15.93
N SER A 187 -9.52 0.81 -16.92
CA SER A 187 -10.33 0.25 -18.01
C SER A 187 -11.50 -0.65 -17.56
N VAL A 188 -11.55 -1.09 -16.29
CA VAL A 188 -12.67 -1.86 -15.72
C VAL A 188 -13.38 -1.05 -14.63
N ALA A 189 -14.67 -0.76 -14.83
CA ALA A 189 -15.47 0.02 -13.91
C ALA A 189 -15.52 -0.61 -12.50
N GLY A 190 -15.18 0.18 -11.48
CA GLY A 190 -15.60 -0.02 -10.09
C GLY A 190 -14.53 -0.42 -9.06
N SER A 191 -13.48 -1.17 -9.42
CA SER A 191 -12.51 -1.70 -8.43
C SER A 191 -11.13 -1.02 -8.40
N THR A 192 -10.69 -0.43 -9.50
CA THR A 192 -9.38 0.26 -9.61
C THR A 192 -9.41 1.69 -9.07
N TYR A 193 -10.61 2.24 -8.95
CA TYR A 193 -10.84 3.61 -8.52
C TYR A 193 -10.60 3.86 -7.02
N THR A 194 -10.63 2.83 -6.19
CA THR A 194 -10.20 2.95 -4.78
C THR A 194 -8.69 2.76 -4.62
N ASP A 195 -8.02 2.37 -5.70
CA ASP A 195 -6.64 1.94 -5.65
C ASP A 195 -5.66 3.04 -6.01
N ALA A 196 -6.08 4.03 -6.80
CA ALA A 196 -5.29 5.20 -7.10
C ALA A 196 -6.14 6.47 -7.25
N VAL A 197 -5.52 7.62 -7.00
CA VAL A 197 -6.06 8.94 -7.31
C VAL A 197 -5.64 9.37 -8.71
N VAL A 198 -4.43 9.02 -9.13
CA VAL A 198 -3.91 9.36 -10.45
C VAL A 198 -4.54 8.45 -11.49
N GLN A 199 -5.50 8.96 -12.26
CA GLN A 199 -6.42 8.13 -13.05
C GLN A 199 -6.50 8.61 -14.49
N ALA A 200 -6.56 7.67 -15.45
CA ALA A 200 -6.72 8.03 -16.87
C ALA A 200 -8.03 8.78 -17.15
N PHE A 201 -9.04 8.54 -16.32
CA PHE A 201 -10.33 9.20 -16.37
C PHE A 201 -10.71 9.69 -14.97
N ALA A 202 -10.73 11.00 -14.81
CA ALA A 202 -11.23 11.67 -13.62
C ALA A 202 -12.71 11.35 -13.38
N ARG A 203 -13.11 11.28 -12.11
CA ARG A 203 -14.50 10.99 -11.73
C ARG A 203 -15.27 12.26 -11.38
N THR A 204 -16.51 12.30 -11.82
CA THR A 204 -17.50 13.22 -11.29
C THR A 204 -18.04 12.72 -9.95
N LYS A 205 -18.47 13.64 -9.08
CA LYS A 205 -18.87 13.40 -7.69
C LYS A 205 -20.25 12.73 -7.59
N ASP A 206 -20.38 11.50 -8.08
CA ASP A 206 -21.70 10.85 -8.14
C ASP A 206 -21.87 9.68 -7.15
N LEU A 207 -20.82 9.24 -6.45
CA LEU A 207 -20.91 8.09 -5.52
C LEU A 207 -20.08 8.26 -4.24
N VAL A 208 -20.63 7.80 -3.12
CA VAL A 208 -19.96 7.74 -1.81
C VAL A 208 -18.66 6.94 -1.94
N GLY A 209 -17.54 7.50 -1.48
CA GLY A 209 -16.21 6.89 -1.54
C GLY A 209 -15.41 7.16 -2.82
N TRP A 210 -15.95 7.92 -3.78
CA TRP A 210 -15.24 8.27 -5.02
C TRP A 210 -14.37 9.53 -4.92
N ASN A 211 -14.58 10.33 -3.88
CA ASN A 211 -13.69 11.43 -3.51
C ASN A 211 -12.53 10.87 -2.68
N ALA A 212 -11.58 10.21 -3.33
CA ALA A 212 -10.33 9.88 -2.69
C ALA A 212 -9.60 11.21 -2.38
N ASP A 213 -9.52 11.56 -1.11
CA ASP A 213 -8.82 12.74 -0.62
C ASP A 213 -7.38 12.40 -0.20
N VAL A 214 -6.88 11.25 -0.67
CA VAL A 214 -5.60 10.65 -0.29
C VAL A 214 -5.12 9.71 -1.40
N TYR A 215 -3.81 9.65 -1.64
CA TYR A 215 -3.24 8.70 -2.61
C TYR A 215 -3.56 7.26 -2.22
N GLY A 216 -4.11 6.49 -3.16
CA GLY A 216 -4.52 5.11 -3.01
C GLY A 216 -3.34 4.14 -2.85
N ARG A 217 -3.65 2.85 -2.71
CA ARG A 217 -2.61 1.83 -2.48
C ARG A 217 -1.62 1.72 -3.66
N CYS A 218 -2.05 1.89 -4.90
CA CYS A 218 -1.21 1.75 -6.08
C CYS A 218 -0.34 2.99 -6.32
N ASP A 219 -0.87 4.20 -6.11
CA ASP A 219 -0.08 5.44 -6.04
C ASP A 219 1.05 5.27 -5.01
N VAL A 220 0.70 4.83 -3.79
CA VAL A 220 1.64 4.68 -2.68
C VAL A 220 2.72 3.65 -2.97
N ALA A 221 2.39 2.58 -3.71
CA ALA A 221 3.37 1.57 -4.11
C ALA A 221 4.46 2.20 -5.00
N SER A 222 4.03 2.91 -6.05
CA SER A 222 4.94 3.56 -7.01
C SER A 222 5.71 4.72 -6.38
N LEU A 223 5.04 5.57 -5.61
CA LEU A 223 5.72 6.67 -4.90
C LEU A 223 6.78 6.15 -3.93
N ARG A 224 6.58 5.00 -3.26
CA ARG A 224 7.60 4.41 -2.38
C ARG A 224 8.76 3.79 -3.15
N ALA A 225 8.51 3.18 -4.30
CA ALA A 225 9.58 2.72 -5.18
C ALA A 225 10.51 3.90 -5.56
N GLN A 226 9.93 5.06 -5.88
CA GLN A 226 10.67 6.23 -6.35
C GLN A 226 11.26 7.10 -5.23
N TYR A 227 10.59 7.22 -4.09
CA TYR A 227 11.01 8.12 -3.00
C TYR A 227 11.51 7.38 -1.75
N GLY A 228 11.20 6.10 -1.60
CA GLY A 228 11.47 5.35 -0.40
C GLY A 228 10.51 5.69 0.74
N MET A 229 10.73 5.01 1.87
CA MET A 229 9.90 5.15 3.06
C MET A 229 10.56 6.01 4.14
N THR A 230 9.76 6.58 5.02
CA THR A 230 10.23 7.35 6.18
C THR A 230 10.88 6.48 7.25
N THR A 231 10.34 5.30 7.50
CA THR A 231 10.90 4.31 8.45
C THR A 231 10.71 2.87 7.93
N SER A 232 11.54 1.95 8.43
CA SER A 232 11.46 0.51 8.16
C SER A 232 10.24 -0.18 8.79
N SER A 233 9.52 0.50 9.68
CA SER A 233 8.30 -0.01 10.31
C SER A 233 7.04 0.23 9.47
N LYS A 234 7.10 1.13 8.47
CA LYS A 234 5.96 1.40 7.58
C LYS A 234 5.56 0.14 6.81
N LEU A 235 4.26 -0.05 6.63
CA LEU A 235 3.69 -1.20 5.91
C LEU A 235 3.91 -1.04 4.42
N TYR A 236 4.24 -2.10 3.70
CA TYR A 236 4.36 -2.07 2.24
C TYR A 236 2.97 -2.08 1.58
N SER A 237 2.81 -1.41 0.45
CA SER A 237 1.50 -1.37 -0.22
C SER A 237 1.10 -2.77 -0.68
N THR A 238 -0.18 -3.12 -0.53
CA THR A 238 -0.75 -4.38 -1.05
C THR A 238 -0.88 -4.40 -2.57
N CYS A 239 -0.64 -3.27 -3.25
CA CYS A 239 -0.65 -3.16 -4.72
C CYS A 239 0.70 -3.57 -5.37
N LEU A 240 1.69 -3.96 -4.56
CA LEU A 240 2.95 -4.49 -5.08
C LEU A 240 2.74 -5.87 -5.70
N THR A 241 2.95 -5.99 -7.02
CA THR A 241 2.75 -7.23 -7.79
C THR A 241 3.97 -7.50 -8.70
N PRO A 242 4.77 -8.56 -8.47
CA PRO A 242 4.59 -9.57 -7.43
C PRO A 242 4.77 -8.96 -6.03
N ARG A 243 4.16 -9.58 -5.02
CA ARG A 243 4.36 -9.18 -3.62
C ARG A 243 5.84 -9.28 -3.24
N VAL A 244 6.26 -8.49 -2.24
CA VAL A 244 7.64 -8.47 -1.73
C VAL A 244 8.01 -9.86 -1.21
N ALA A 245 8.91 -10.55 -1.90
CA ALA A 245 9.61 -11.71 -1.34
C ALA A 245 10.62 -11.19 -0.30
N PRO A 246 10.48 -11.49 1.00
CA PRO A 246 11.44 -11.08 2.01
C PRO A 246 12.66 -12.01 2.03
N SER A 247 13.79 -11.52 2.53
CA SER A 247 14.92 -12.35 2.96
C SER A 247 14.92 -12.45 4.48
N LEU A 248 15.15 -13.66 5.01
CA LEU A 248 15.15 -13.94 6.44
C LEU A 248 16.42 -14.73 6.83
N ALA A 249 17.40 -14.02 7.38
CA ALA A 249 18.58 -14.63 7.97
C ALA A 249 18.29 -15.04 9.43
N PHE A 250 18.93 -16.12 9.91
CA PHE A 250 18.67 -16.68 11.23
C PHE A 250 19.92 -17.31 11.83
N SER A 251 20.14 -17.09 13.13
CA SER A 251 21.24 -17.67 13.90
C SER A 251 20.80 -17.99 15.33
N ALA A 252 21.58 -18.85 15.99
CA ALA A 252 21.41 -19.21 17.40
C ALA A 252 22.76 -19.17 18.10
N SER A 253 22.81 -18.68 19.34
CA SER A 253 24.02 -18.66 20.14
C SER A 253 23.73 -18.78 21.65
N PRO A 254 24.42 -19.68 22.37
CA PRO A 254 25.32 -20.71 21.85
C PRO A 254 24.53 -21.85 21.15
N ALA A 255 25.19 -22.61 20.26
CA ALA A 255 24.58 -23.80 19.63
C ALA A 255 24.59 -25.04 20.55
N LEU A 256 25.33 -24.99 21.65
CA LEU A 256 25.48 -26.05 22.64
C LEU A 256 25.32 -25.43 24.03
N THR A 257 24.45 -26.01 24.87
CA THR A 257 24.14 -25.45 26.18
C THR A 257 23.77 -26.59 27.15
N PRO A 258 24.03 -26.49 28.47
CA PRO A 258 23.51 -27.46 29.43
C PRO A 258 21.98 -27.49 29.44
N GLN A 259 21.39 -28.54 30.01
CA GLN A 259 19.94 -28.59 30.23
C GLN A 259 19.44 -27.33 30.95
N PHE A 260 18.41 -26.71 30.38
CA PHE A 260 17.82 -25.43 30.77
C PHE A 260 18.74 -24.21 30.64
N GLY A 261 19.89 -24.35 29.99
CA GLY A 261 20.74 -23.24 29.62
C GLY A 261 20.06 -22.34 28.57
N ASN A 262 20.34 -21.04 28.64
CA ASN A 262 19.74 -20.06 27.75
C ASN A 262 20.43 -20.04 26.39
N VAL A 263 19.63 -20.01 25.32
CA VAL A 263 20.08 -19.76 23.95
C VAL A 263 19.35 -18.57 23.39
N THR A 264 20.09 -17.65 22.80
CA THR A 264 19.57 -16.50 22.09
C THR A 264 19.48 -16.81 20.60
N PHE A 265 18.27 -16.73 20.08
CA PHE A 265 17.95 -16.82 18.68
C PHE A 265 17.83 -15.42 18.10
N SER A 266 18.45 -15.19 16.96
CA SER A 266 18.45 -13.90 16.26
C SER A 266 17.99 -14.11 14.83
N ALA A 267 17.11 -13.22 14.34
CA ALA A 267 16.66 -13.19 12.96
C ALA A 267 16.80 -11.79 12.38
N THR A 268 17.11 -11.69 11.09
CA THR A 268 17.15 -10.42 10.35
C THR A 268 16.23 -10.53 9.14
N LEU A 269 15.19 -9.70 9.11
CA LEU A 269 14.21 -9.61 8.04
C LEU A 269 14.51 -8.37 7.17
N THR A 270 14.72 -8.59 5.89
CA THR A 270 14.82 -7.52 4.89
C THR A 270 13.82 -7.77 3.77
N THR A 271 13.51 -6.74 3.00
CA THR A 271 12.96 -6.94 1.65
C THR A 271 13.97 -7.73 0.83
N GLY A 272 13.49 -8.60 -0.05
CA GLY A 272 14.34 -9.29 -1.01
C GLY A 272 14.94 -8.35 -2.05
N ASN A 273 15.68 -8.95 -2.97
CA ASN A 273 16.21 -8.25 -4.13
C ASN A 273 15.09 -8.07 -5.15
N TRP A 274 14.69 -6.83 -5.38
CA TRP A 274 13.64 -6.49 -6.34
C TRP A 274 14.21 -6.19 -7.73
N PRO A 275 13.41 -6.39 -8.80
CA PRO A 275 13.72 -5.81 -10.10
C PRO A 275 13.99 -4.30 -10.00
N SER A 276 14.88 -3.79 -10.84
CA SER A 276 15.28 -2.38 -10.89
C SER A 276 14.10 -1.41 -10.97
N ASP A 277 13.00 -1.84 -11.58
CA ASP A 277 11.81 -1.02 -11.84
C ASP A 277 11.07 -0.61 -10.55
N TYR A 278 11.29 -1.37 -9.46
CA TYR A 278 10.77 -1.08 -8.14
C TYR A 278 11.71 -0.21 -7.28
N GLY A 279 12.85 0.19 -7.84
CA GLY A 279 13.79 1.12 -7.25
C GLY A 279 14.63 0.54 -6.10
N ASP A 280 15.92 0.89 -6.07
CA ASP A 280 16.87 0.57 -4.98
C ASP A 280 16.47 1.13 -3.60
N ARG A 281 15.42 1.96 -3.58
CA ARG A 281 14.95 2.68 -2.39
C ARG A 281 14.07 1.81 -1.49
N ILE A 282 13.48 0.74 -2.02
CA ILE A 282 12.77 -0.28 -1.24
C ILE A 282 13.43 -1.65 -1.27
N SER A 283 14.35 -1.92 -2.20
CA SER A 283 15.12 -3.17 -2.26
C SER A 283 16.12 -3.29 -1.10
N LEU A 284 16.31 -4.52 -0.60
CA LEU A 284 17.24 -4.87 0.49
C LEU A 284 17.15 -3.98 1.75
N LYS A 285 15.99 -3.37 2.02
CA LYS A 285 15.78 -2.56 3.23
C LYS A 285 15.34 -3.43 4.41
N PRO A 286 15.74 -3.10 5.65
CA PRO A 286 15.22 -3.76 6.83
C PRO A 286 13.69 -3.63 6.93
N ALA A 287 13.02 -4.72 7.30
CA ALA A 287 11.58 -4.73 7.55
C ALA A 287 11.33 -4.90 9.07
N HIS A 288 11.05 -3.79 9.74
CA HIS A 288 10.96 -3.72 11.20
C HIS A 288 9.50 -3.76 11.69
N ALA A 289 9.30 -4.01 12.98
CA ALA A 289 7.97 -4.08 13.60
C ALA A 289 7.02 -5.07 12.89
N ARG A 290 7.55 -6.23 12.49
CA ARG A 290 6.79 -7.35 11.94
C ARG A 290 6.69 -8.50 12.93
N THR A 291 5.78 -9.42 12.66
CA THR A 291 5.67 -10.65 13.46
C THR A 291 6.62 -11.70 12.91
N VAL A 292 7.74 -11.94 13.60
CA VAL A 292 8.63 -13.07 13.28
C VAL A 292 8.44 -14.15 14.35
N ILE A 293 8.23 -15.39 13.92
CA ILE A 293 7.93 -16.52 14.79
C ILE A 293 9.14 -17.44 14.84
N LEU A 294 9.59 -17.76 16.06
CA LEU A 294 10.55 -18.84 16.29
C LEU A 294 9.80 -20.18 16.21
N GLN A 295 10.28 -21.07 15.34
CA GLN A 295 9.73 -22.41 15.18
C GLN A 295 10.74 -23.48 15.61
N ARG A 296 10.22 -24.63 16.04
CA ARG A 296 11.01 -25.78 16.52
C ARG A 296 10.53 -27.10 15.90
N ALA A 297 11.46 -28.01 15.64
CA ALA A 297 11.19 -29.38 15.22
C ALA A 297 12.16 -30.37 15.90
N PRO A 298 11.78 -31.66 16.07
CA PRO A 298 12.73 -32.72 16.35
C PRO A 298 13.85 -32.78 15.29
N ILE A 299 15.04 -33.28 15.65
CA ILE A 299 16.15 -33.42 14.70
C ILE A 299 15.75 -34.30 13.51
N GLY A 300 16.00 -33.80 12.30
CA GLY A 300 15.69 -34.51 11.05
C GLY A 300 14.22 -34.37 10.61
N SER A 301 13.37 -33.71 11.39
CA SER A 301 11.97 -33.46 11.01
C SER A 301 11.84 -32.22 10.12
N THR A 302 10.94 -32.30 9.14
CA THR A 302 10.49 -31.16 8.33
C THR A 302 9.26 -30.45 8.92
N SER A 303 8.67 -31.04 9.96
CA SER A 303 7.45 -30.55 10.62
C SER A 303 7.80 -29.63 11.78
N PHE A 304 7.89 -28.34 11.47
CA PHE A 304 8.15 -27.29 12.44
C PHE A 304 6.85 -26.80 13.09
N THR A 305 6.90 -26.60 14.40
CA THR A 305 5.81 -26.03 15.21
C THR A 305 6.18 -24.62 15.66
N ASN A 306 5.18 -23.73 15.75
CA ASN A 306 5.38 -22.40 16.31
C ASN A 306 5.71 -22.54 17.80
N TYR A 307 6.81 -21.91 18.24
CA TYR A 307 7.24 -21.95 19.63
C TYR A 307 6.91 -20.64 20.34
N LEU A 308 7.34 -19.49 19.80
CA LEU A 308 7.02 -18.16 20.30
C LEU A 308 7.20 -17.07 19.24
N THR A 309 6.71 -15.87 19.50
CA THR A 309 6.98 -14.67 18.70
C THR A 309 8.27 -14.00 19.16
N MET A 310 9.19 -13.74 18.22
CA MET A 310 10.44 -13.04 18.47
C MET A 310 10.18 -11.54 18.62
N SER A 311 10.84 -10.91 19.61
CA SER A 311 10.72 -9.48 19.87
C SER A 311 11.56 -8.67 18.87
N PRO A 312 11.08 -7.55 18.32
CA PRO A 312 11.91 -6.66 17.51
C PRO A 312 13.11 -6.13 18.31
N GLY A 313 14.30 -6.15 17.72
CA GLY A 313 15.53 -5.61 18.33
C GLY A 313 15.65 -4.09 18.17
N THR A 314 16.71 -3.50 18.74
CA THR A 314 17.01 -2.07 18.61
C THR A 314 17.50 -1.68 17.21
N THR A 315 18.08 -2.63 16.48
CA THR A 315 18.46 -2.46 15.07
C THR A 315 17.25 -2.78 14.18
N ALA A 316 16.94 -1.91 13.21
CA ALA A 316 15.85 -2.14 12.28
C ALA A 316 15.97 -3.49 11.57
N GLY A 317 14.85 -4.20 11.45
CA GLY A 317 14.78 -5.52 10.82
C GLY A 317 15.34 -6.68 11.65
N THR A 318 15.92 -6.46 12.83
CA THR A 318 16.34 -7.56 13.71
C THR A 318 15.25 -7.98 14.67
N TYR A 319 15.24 -9.27 15.01
CA TYR A 319 14.31 -9.89 15.94
C TYR A 319 15.07 -10.89 16.82
N THR A 320 14.74 -10.95 18.10
CA THR A 320 15.43 -11.84 19.04
C THR A 320 14.46 -12.60 19.94
N ALA A 321 14.92 -13.76 20.41
CA ALA A 321 14.24 -14.56 21.43
C ALA A 321 15.27 -15.30 22.26
N THR A 322 15.08 -15.35 23.58
CA THR A 322 15.91 -16.16 24.47
C THR A 322 15.07 -17.28 25.06
N VAL A 323 15.57 -18.51 24.97
CA VAL A 323 14.86 -19.72 25.39
C VAL A 323 15.77 -20.58 26.25
N ALA A 324 15.23 -21.10 27.37
CA ALA A 324 15.87 -22.15 28.15
C ALA A 324 15.68 -23.51 27.47
N ILE A 325 16.78 -24.17 27.10
CA ILE A 325 16.75 -25.37 26.24
C ILE A 325 16.71 -26.64 27.09
N GLY A 326 15.57 -27.34 27.07
CA GLY A 326 15.37 -28.62 27.76
C GLY A 326 15.62 -29.88 26.92
N GLY A 327 16.09 -29.74 25.68
CA GLY A 327 16.33 -30.87 24.77
C GLY A 327 16.97 -30.44 23.45
N THR A 328 17.46 -31.40 22.68
CA THR A 328 18.10 -31.13 21.38
C THR A 328 17.06 -31.02 20.26
N TYR A 329 17.03 -29.89 19.57
CA TYR A 329 16.04 -29.58 18.52
C TYR A 329 16.66 -28.79 17.36
N GLN A 330 15.96 -28.80 16.23
CA GLN A 330 16.20 -27.88 15.12
C GLN A 330 15.26 -26.69 15.23
N TRP A 331 15.82 -25.49 15.00
CA TRP A 331 15.15 -24.21 15.16
C TRP A 331 15.22 -23.40 13.87
N ARG A 332 14.20 -22.60 13.59
CA ARG A 332 14.22 -21.64 12.48
C ARG A 332 13.35 -20.43 12.79
N ALA A 333 13.61 -19.31 12.11
CA ALA A 333 12.67 -18.20 12.05
C ALA A 333 11.68 -18.37 10.89
N ASN A 334 10.44 -17.94 11.12
CA ASN A 334 9.37 -17.89 10.14
C ASN A 334 8.67 -16.53 10.20
N PHE A 335 8.65 -15.82 9.09
CA PHE A 335 7.83 -14.63 8.90
C PHE A 335 6.57 -15.03 8.11
N PRO A 336 5.39 -15.16 8.77
CA PRO A 336 4.15 -15.47 8.08
C PRO A 336 3.74 -14.30 7.17
N GLN A 337 3.00 -14.61 6.10
CA GLN A 337 2.48 -13.58 5.21
C GLN A 337 1.49 -12.67 5.97
N PRO A 338 1.75 -11.36 6.03
CA PRO A 338 0.82 -10.42 6.64
C PRO A 338 -0.40 -10.18 5.74
N THR A 339 -1.56 -9.93 6.34
CA THR A 339 -2.82 -9.71 5.60
C THR A 339 -3.01 -8.26 5.15
N ASN A 340 -2.30 -7.31 5.77
CA ASN A 340 -2.50 -5.87 5.60
C ASN A 340 -1.33 -5.15 4.90
N GLU A 341 -0.42 -5.90 4.26
CA GLU A 341 0.67 -5.30 3.48
C GLU A 341 1.14 -6.22 2.34
N GLY A 342 1.96 -5.66 1.44
CA GLY A 342 2.44 -6.31 0.23
C GLY A 342 3.55 -7.35 0.39
N PHE A 343 3.83 -7.87 1.58
CA PHE A 343 4.82 -8.93 1.75
C PHE A 343 4.27 -10.33 1.40
N LEU A 344 5.17 -11.21 0.97
CA LEU A 344 5.01 -12.67 1.00
C LEU A 344 5.53 -13.21 2.34
N ALA A 345 5.19 -14.46 2.65
CA ALA A 345 5.84 -15.17 3.75
C ALA A 345 7.34 -15.43 3.44
N ALA A 346 8.17 -15.48 4.48
CA ALA A 346 9.55 -15.94 4.38
C ALA A 346 9.88 -16.93 5.50
N ARG A 347 10.83 -17.82 5.21
CA ARG A 347 11.39 -18.77 6.17
C ARG A 347 12.90 -18.72 6.05
N ALA A 348 13.60 -18.85 7.17
CA ALA A 348 15.03 -19.02 7.13
C ALA A 348 15.39 -20.29 6.34
N SER A 349 16.29 -20.17 5.37
CA SER A 349 16.69 -21.28 4.50
C SER A 349 17.46 -22.37 5.23
N VAL A 350 18.15 -22.01 6.31
CA VAL A 350 18.95 -22.91 7.13
C VAL A 350 18.39 -22.96 8.55
N ALA A 351 17.98 -24.14 8.99
CA ALA A 351 17.63 -24.39 10.38
C ALA A 351 18.91 -24.55 11.22
N GLN A 352 18.89 -24.06 12.46
CA GLN A 352 19.99 -24.18 13.40
C GLN A 352 19.72 -25.34 14.36
N THR A 353 20.66 -26.27 14.48
CA THR A 353 20.61 -27.30 15.51
C THR A 353 21.13 -26.70 16.81
N VAL A 354 20.33 -26.79 17.87
CA VAL A 354 20.75 -26.43 19.22
C VAL A 354 20.76 -27.71 20.06
N THR A 355 21.92 -28.04 20.59
CA THR A 355 22.15 -29.26 21.35
C THR A 355 22.10 -28.97 22.84
N CYS A 356 21.28 -29.74 23.55
CA CYS A 356 21.31 -29.78 24.99
C CYS A 356 22.37 -30.78 25.47
N GLN A 357 23.31 -30.35 26.31
CA GLN A 357 24.22 -31.23 27.01
C GLN A 357 23.50 -31.86 28.21
N ASN A 358 23.56 -33.18 28.28
CA ASN A 358 22.97 -33.97 29.37
C ASN A 358 21.43 -33.92 29.43
N CYS A 359 20.82 -33.72 28.26
CA CYS A 359 19.48 -34.21 27.95
C CYS A 359 19.60 -35.61 27.31
#